data_AF-A0A522Z3Z1-F1
#
_entry.id   AF-A0A522Z3Z1-F1
#
_cell.length_a   1.000
_cell.length_b   1.000
_cell.length_c   1.000
_cell.angle_alpha   90.00
_cell.angle_beta   90.00
_cell.angle_gamma   90.00
#
_symmetry.space_group_name_H-M   'P 1'
#
loop_
_entity.id
_entity.type
_entity.pdbx_description
1 polymer ?
#
loop_
_entity_poly.entity_id
_entity_poly.type
_entity_poly.pdbx_seq_one_letter_code
_entity_poly.pdbx_strand_id
1 'polypeptide(L)'
;MNGSHRVHDPSLAVFLTEAGKIPLLDHEQEIVLGRELRERHRELELILLGSHYVWRKVLDWQELVAAGELNPAELMPRGRKTPAQAGAMRRRLRGTCRILRRALKGGAAAHDRAVAALETLNLNRKKLLALADELRDDARRRPAGAERGELLELSQRVAEAKERIAVSRTALVEANIRLAVSVAKR
;
A
#
# COMPACT_ATOMS: atom_id res chain seq x y z
N MET A 1 -1.94 31.93 -46.04
CA MET A 1 -0.68 32.24 -45.33
C MET A 1 -0.71 31.49 -44.00
N ASN A 2 0.05 30.39 -43.91
CA ASN A 2 0.25 29.64 -42.66
C ASN A 2 1.32 30.35 -41.83
N GLY A 3 1.13 30.47 -40.51
CA GLY A 3 2.12 31.16 -39.69
C GLY A 3 1.87 31.17 -38.19
N SER A 4 1.77 29.97 -37.58
CA SER A 4 2.24 29.66 -36.23
C SER A 4 1.88 30.63 -35.09
N HIS A 5 0.73 30.40 -34.45
CA HIS A 5 0.54 30.80 -33.06
C HIS A 5 1.46 29.95 -32.17
N ARG A 6 2.65 30.46 -31.85
CA ARG A 6 3.41 29.97 -30.69
C ARG A 6 2.61 30.37 -29.45
N VAL A 7 1.83 29.44 -28.93
CA VAL A 7 1.34 29.50 -27.55
C VAL A 7 2.57 29.36 -26.66
N HIS A 8 3.19 30.48 -26.33
CA HIS A 8 4.18 30.54 -25.27
C HIS A 8 3.41 30.41 -23.96
N ASP A 9 3.14 29.19 -23.53
CA ASP A 9 2.61 28.94 -22.20
C ASP A 9 3.74 29.23 -21.19
N PRO A 10 3.68 30.34 -20.43
CA PRO A 10 4.73 30.71 -19.49
C PRO A 10 4.86 29.67 -18.37
N SER A 11 3.77 28.98 -18.03
CA SER A 11 3.77 27.95 -17.00
C SER A 11 4.55 26.70 -17.46
N LEU A 12 4.43 26.33 -18.73
CA LEU A 12 5.20 25.25 -19.33
C LEU A 12 6.69 25.59 -19.42
N ALA A 13 7.03 26.82 -19.80
CA ALA A 13 8.43 27.26 -19.88
C ALA A 13 9.12 27.27 -18.51
N VAL A 14 8.43 27.74 -17.46
CA VAL A 14 8.89 27.67 -16.06
C VAL A 14 9.06 26.21 -15.63
N PHE A 15 8.06 25.35 -15.89
CA PHE A 15 8.14 23.93 -15.56
C PHE A 15 9.33 23.22 -16.24
N LEU A 16 9.55 23.43 -17.54
CA LEU A 16 10.67 22.85 -18.29
C LEU A 16 12.04 23.36 -17.81
N THR A 17 12.08 24.56 -17.22
CA THR A 17 13.29 25.17 -16.64
C THR A 17 13.59 24.57 -15.27
N GLU A 18 12.59 24.39 -14.41
CA GLU A 18 12.75 23.72 -13.10
C GLU A 18 13.03 22.23 -13.25
N ALA A 19 12.27 21.51 -14.10
CA ALA A 19 12.60 20.16 -14.54
C ALA A 19 13.94 20.11 -15.28
N GLY A 20 14.43 21.26 -15.74
CA GLY A 20 15.75 21.52 -16.30
C GLY A 20 16.92 21.22 -15.35
N LYS A 21 16.70 21.35 -14.04
CA LYS A 21 17.73 21.33 -13.00
C LYS A 21 17.92 19.97 -12.33
N ILE A 22 16.95 19.07 -12.50
CA ILE A 22 16.98 17.72 -11.91
C ILE A 22 18.07 16.90 -12.63
N PRO A 23 19.04 16.28 -11.94
CA PRO A 23 20.02 15.41 -12.59
C PRO A 23 19.32 14.18 -13.20
N LEU A 24 19.79 13.75 -14.38
CA LEU A 24 19.30 12.50 -14.98
C LEU A 24 19.77 11.34 -14.11
N LEU A 25 18.86 10.42 -13.82
CA LEU A 25 19.26 9.14 -13.27
C LEU A 25 19.90 8.30 -14.37
N ASP A 26 20.92 7.53 -14.01
CA ASP A 26 21.36 6.42 -14.86
C ASP A 26 20.46 5.19 -14.67
N HIS A 27 20.63 4.21 -15.56
CA HIS A 27 19.83 2.99 -15.54
C HIS A 27 19.97 2.20 -14.23
N GLU A 28 21.14 2.24 -13.61
CA GLU A 28 21.41 1.52 -12.35
C GLU A 28 20.66 2.19 -11.19
N GLN A 29 20.68 3.52 -11.12
CA GLN A 29 19.95 4.31 -10.14
C GLN A 29 18.44 4.12 -10.27
N GLU A 30 17.90 4.05 -11.48
CA GLU A 30 16.48 3.73 -11.70
C GLU A 30 16.11 2.33 -11.16
N ILE A 31 16.96 1.32 -11.42
CA ILE A 31 16.77 -0.04 -10.91
C ILE A 31 16.79 -0.04 -9.38
N VAL A 32 17.78 0.64 -8.78
CA VAL A 32 17.93 0.73 -7.32
C VAL A 32 16.70 1.39 -6.69
N LEU A 33 16.29 2.57 -7.16
CA LEU A 33 15.11 3.27 -6.64
C LEU A 33 13.83 2.45 -6.81
N GLY A 34 13.67 1.78 -7.96
CA GLY A 34 12.54 0.90 -8.20
C GLY A 34 12.50 -0.29 -7.24
N ARG A 35 13.66 -0.87 -6.93
CA ARG A 35 13.81 -1.95 -5.93
C ARG A 35 13.49 -1.44 -4.52
N GLU A 36 14.09 -0.34 -4.10
CA GLU A 36 13.84 0.25 -2.79
C GLU A 36 12.36 0.58 -2.58
N LEU A 37 11.69 1.15 -3.59
CA LEU A 37 10.27 1.47 -3.48
C LEU A 37 9.41 0.21 -3.27
N ARG A 38 9.75 -0.90 -3.95
CA ARG A 38 9.08 -2.19 -3.73
C ARG A 38 9.35 -2.73 -2.33
N GLU A 39 10.58 -2.66 -1.84
CA GLU A 39 10.96 -3.10 -0.50
C GLU A 39 10.26 -2.26 0.59
N ARG A 40 10.21 -0.94 0.46
CA ARG A 40 9.49 -0.05 1.38
C ARG A 40 7.98 -0.32 1.38
N HIS A 41 7.41 -0.58 0.21
CA HIS A 41 6.00 -1.01 0.11
C HIS A 41 5.76 -2.34 0.82
N ARG A 42 6.68 -3.30 0.67
CA ARG A 42 6.62 -4.60 1.35
C ARG A 42 6.75 -4.46 2.86
N GLU A 43 7.63 -3.60 3.33
CA GLU A 43 7.79 -3.27 4.75
C GLU A 43 6.47 -2.75 5.35
N LEU A 44 5.81 -1.79 4.68
CA LEU A 44 4.51 -1.28 5.12
C LEU A 44 3.45 -2.39 5.19
N GLU A 45 3.42 -3.29 4.21
CA GLU A 45 2.49 -4.43 4.21
C GLU A 45 2.76 -5.35 5.40
N LEU A 46 4.02 -5.68 5.69
CA LEU A 46 4.40 -6.52 6.83
C LEU A 46 4.04 -5.87 8.18
N ILE A 47 4.23 -4.56 8.33
CA ILE A 47 3.81 -3.81 9.53
C ILE A 47 2.29 -3.97 9.75
N LEU A 48 1.51 -3.79 8.68
CA LEU A 48 0.05 -3.92 8.77
C LEU A 48 -0.37 -5.36 9.04
N LEU A 49 0.14 -6.33 8.28
CA LEU A 49 -0.19 -7.75 8.45
C LEU A 49 0.29 -8.32 9.78
N GLY A 50 1.30 -7.73 10.43
CA GLY A 50 1.76 -8.07 11.77
C GLY A 50 0.92 -7.48 12.90
N SER A 51 -0.08 -6.65 12.61
CA SER A 51 -0.85 -5.98 13.64
C SER A 51 -2.13 -6.71 14.03
N HIS A 52 -2.41 -6.77 15.34
CA HIS A 52 -3.68 -7.30 15.85
C HIS A 52 -4.90 -6.51 15.34
N TYR A 53 -4.74 -5.22 15.05
CA TYR A 53 -5.78 -4.40 14.43
C TYR A 53 -6.22 -4.97 13.08
N VAL A 54 -5.28 -5.23 12.17
CA VAL A 54 -5.58 -5.81 10.86
C VAL A 54 -6.14 -7.23 11.01
N TRP A 55 -5.65 -8.01 11.98
CA TRP A 55 -6.19 -9.36 12.22
C TRP A 55 -7.68 -9.31 12.58
N ARG A 56 -8.09 -8.39 13.46
CA ARG A 56 -9.50 -8.18 13.80
C ARG A 56 -10.32 -7.82 12.56
N LYS A 57 -9.85 -6.86 11.76
CA LYS A 57 -10.53 -6.47 10.50
C LYS A 57 -10.66 -7.63 9.50
N VAL A 58 -9.66 -8.51 9.41
CA VAL A 58 -9.72 -9.72 8.56
C VAL A 58 -10.73 -10.74 9.10
N LEU A 59 -10.87 -10.87 10.42
CA LEU A 59 -11.94 -11.68 11.03
C LEU A 59 -13.31 -11.10 10.69
N ASP A 60 -13.50 -9.78 10.80
CA ASP A 60 -14.75 -9.11 10.42
C ASP A 60 -15.08 -9.36 8.95
N TRP A 61 -14.10 -9.23 8.04
CA TRP A 61 -14.30 -9.54 6.62
C TRP A 61 -14.70 -10.99 6.37
N GLN A 62 -14.21 -11.94 7.17
CA GLN A 62 -14.64 -13.34 7.07
C GLN A 62 -16.11 -13.51 7.44
N GLU A 63 -16.59 -12.77 8.43
CA GLU A 63 -17.99 -12.77 8.85
C GLU A 63 -18.88 -12.17 7.76
N LEU A 64 -18.50 -11.01 7.21
CA LEU A 64 -19.20 -10.39 6.07
C LEU A 64 -19.24 -11.31 4.83
N VAL A 65 -18.13 -11.99 4.53
CA VAL A 65 -18.07 -12.98 3.43
C VAL A 65 -18.97 -14.19 3.70
N ALA A 66 -19.12 -14.59 4.97
CA ALA A 66 -19.99 -15.69 5.35
C ALA A 66 -21.47 -15.32 5.29
N ALA A 67 -21.81 -14.08 5.67
CA ALA A 67 -23.15 -13.49 5.55
C ALA A 67 -23.55 -13.18 4.10
N GLY A 68 -22.58 -13.12 3.17
CA GLY A 68 -22.82 -12.76 1.78
C GLY A 68 -22.81 -11.25 1.51
N GLU A 69 -22.49 -10.44 2.53
CA GLU A 69 -22.41 -8.98 2.48
C GLU A 69 -21.12 -8.47 1.83
N LEU A 70 -20.08 -9.31 1.77
CA LEU A 70 -18.81 -9.00 1.10
C LEU A 70 -18.48 -10.05 0.05
N ASN A 71 -18.25 -9.64 -1.19
CA ASN A 71 -17.78 -10.55 -2.23
C ASN A 71 -16.28 -10.86 -2.01
N PRO A 72 -15.86 -12.13 -1.90
CA PRO A 72 -14.44 -12.50 -1.76
C PRO A 72 -13.54 -11.91 -2.86
N ALA A 73 -14.08 -11.69 -4.06
CA ALA A 73 -13.38 -11.08 -5.16
C ALA A 73 -12.87 -9.66 -4.82
N GLU A 74 -13.55 -8.91 -3.97
CA GLU A 74 -13.13 -7.55 -3.57
C GLU A 74 -11.85 -7.54 -2.73
N LEU A 75 -11.61 -8.63 -1.99
CA LEU A 75 -10.41 -8.81 -1.18
C LEU A 75 -9.17 -9.16 -2.02
N MET A 76 -9.36 -9.53 -3.28
CA MET A 76 -8.28 -9.99 -4.15
C MET A 76 -7.69 -8.84 -4.99
N PRO A 77 -6.43 -8.97 -5.47
CA PRO A 77 -5.80 -7.97 -6.33
C PRO A 77 -6.59 -7.71 -7.61
N ARG A 78 -6.25 -6.65 -8.34
CA ARG A 78 -6.96 -6.27 -9.57
C ARG A 78 -6.83 -7.38 -10.64
N GLY A 79 -7.85 -7.52 -11.48
CA GLY A 79 -7.91 -8.52 -12.56
C GLY A 79 -9.31 -9.12 -12.72
N ARG A 80 -9.55 -9.81 -13.84
CA ARG A 80 -10.79 -10.56 -14.08
C ARG A 80 -10.82 -11.77 -13.14
N LYS A 81 -11.84 -11.85 -12.29
CA LYS A 81 -11.97 -12.87 -11.25
C LYS A 81 -13.06 -13.85 -11.62
N THR A 82 -12.74 -15.13 -11.58
CA THR A 82 -13.72 -16.19 -11.82
C THR A 82 -14.44 -16.56 -10.52
N PRO A 83 -15.67 -17.10 -10.59
CA PRO A 83 -16.37 -17.62 -9.41
C PRO A 83 -15.55 -18.67 -8.64
N ALA A 84 -14.79 -19.51 -9.36
CA ALA A 84 -13.90 -20.50 -8.77
C ALA A 84 -12.78 -19.85 -7.93
N GLN A 85 -12.17 -18.78 -8.43
CA GLN A 85 -11.16 -18.01 -7.70
C GLN A 85 -11.73 -17.33 -6.46
N ALA A 86 -12.95 -16.77 -6.54
CA ALA A 86 -13.65 -16.21 -5.39
C ALA A 86 -13.96 -17.28 -4.33
N GLY A 87 -14.37 -18.47 -4.77
CA GLY A 87 -14.58 -19.63 -3.88
C GLY A 87 -13.28 -20.10 -3.20
N ALA A 88 -12.17 -20.14 -3.94
CA ALA A 88 -10.85 -20.44 -3.37
C ALA A 88 -10.41 -19.38 -2.34
N MET A 89 -10.64 -18.10 -2.64
CA MET A 89 -10.39 -17.00 -1.71
C MET A 89 -11.21 -17.15 -0.42
N ARG A 90 -12.51 -17.46 -0.51
CA ARG A 90 -13.36 -17.72 0.65
C ARG A 90 -12.80 -18.85 1.54
N ARG A 91 -12.33 -19.95 0.93
CA ARG A 91 -11.73 -21.07 1.67
C ARG A 91 -10.42 -20.68 2.35
N ARG A 92 -9.54 -19.98 1.64
CA ARG A 92 -8.26 -19.48 2.19
C ARG A 92 -8.50 -18.52 3.34
N LEU A 93 -9.41 -17.55 3.17
CA LEU A 93 -9.80 -16.60 4.22
C LEU A 93 -10.26 -17.33 5.48
N ARG A 94 -11.17 -18.32 5.36
CA ARG A 94 -11.62 -19.13 6.49
C ARG A 94 -10.49 -19.93 7.15
N GLY A 95 -9.52 -20.41 6.37
CA GLY A 95 -8.30 -21.06 6.86
C GLY A 95 -7.44 -20.09 7.68
N THR A 96 -7.11 -18.94 7.11
CA THR A 96 -6.32 -17.88 7.76
C THR A 96 -6.99 -17.41 9.04
N CYS A 97 -8.29 -17.13 9.06
CA CYS A 97 -9.01 -16.70 10.27
C CYS A 97 -8.93 -17.72 11.42
N ARG A 98 -8.87 -19.03 11.13
CA ARG A 98 -8.63 -20.05 12.16
C ARG A 98 -7.23 -19.95 12.76
N ILE A 99 -6.23 -19.61 11.96
CA ILE A 99 -4.85 -19.37 12.43
C ILE A 99 -4.81 -18.08 13.26
N LEU A 100 -5.42 -16.99 12.80
CA LEU A 100 -5.48 -15.71 13.51
C LEU A 100 -6.11 -15.85 14.90
N ARG A 101 -7.25 -16.55 15.02
CA ARG A 101 -7.91 -16.78 16.32
C ARG A 101 -7.01 -17.53 17.32
N ARG A 102 -6.13 -18.41 16.84
CA ARG A 102 -5.14 -19.10 17.67
C ARG A 102 -3.97 -18.19 18.02
N ALA A 103 -3.48 -17.40 17.06
CA ALA A 103 -2.37 -16.48 17.24
C ALA A 103 -2.68 -15.36 18.25
N LEU A 104 -3.92 -14.86 18.29
CA LEU A 104 -4.37 -13.88 19.29
C LEU A 104 -4.22 -14.36 20.75
N LYS A 105 -4.08 -15.68 20.97
CA LYS A 105 -3.87 -16.30 22.29
C LYS A 105 -2.47 -16.89 22.45
N GLY A 106 -1.62 -16.78 21.43
CA GLY A 106 -0.30 -17.40 21.37
C GLY A 106 0.84 -16.40 21.53
N GLY A 107 2.07 -16.91 21.55
CA GLY A 107 3.29 -16.10 21.54
C GLY A 107 3.84 -15.84 20.14
N ALA A 108 5.10 -15.42 20.06
CA ALA A 108 5.79 -15.03 18.83
C ALA A 108 5.67 -16.06 17.68
N ALA A 109 5.91 -17.35 17.92
CA ALA A 109 5.79 -18.36 16.88
C ALA A 109 4.35 -18.53 16.32
N ALA A 110 3.34 -18.15 17.09
CA ALA A 110 1.96 -18.12 16.60
C ALA A 110 1.70 -16.84 15.77
N HIS A 111 2.31 -15.73 16.17
CA HIS A 111 2.31 -14.47 15.41
C HIS A 111 2.96 -14.64 14.03
N ASP A 112 4.16 -15.22 13.94
CA ASP A 112 4.84 -15.43 12.66
C ASP A 112 4.01 -16.28 11.69
N ARG A 113 3.35 -17.33 12.21
CA ARG A 113 2.44 -18.17 11.41
C ARG A 113 1.20 -17.41 10.95
N ALA A 114 0.68 -16.50 11.76
CA ALA A 114 -0.44 -15.65 11.37
C ALA A 114 -0.06 -14.68 10.26
N VAL A 115 1.11 -14.04 10.36
CA VAL A 115 1.64 -13.16 9.31
C VAL A 115 1.81 -13.96 8.01
N ALA A 116 2.51 -15.08 8.05
CA ALA A 116 2.69 -15.93 6.88
C ALA A 116 1.36 -16.36 6.25
N ALA A 117 0.36 -16.74 7.06
CA ALA A 117 -0.96 -17.10 6.56
C ALA A 117 -1.72 -15.93 5.91
N LEU A 118 -1.56 -14.71 6.42
CA LEU A 118 -2.15 -13.50 5.84
C LEU A 118 -1.52 -13.16 4.49
N GLU A 119 -0.21 -13.35 4.34
CA GLU A 119 0.48 -13.12 3.08
C GLU A 119 -0.04 -14.03 1.96
N THR A 120 -0.39 -15.27 2.28
CA THR A 120 -0.98 -16.20 1.29
C THR A 120 -2.35 -15.77 0.76
N LEU A 121 -3.06 -14.89 1.49
CA LEU A 121 -4.32 -14.33 1.01
C LEU A 121 -4.09 -13.40 -0.19
N ASN A 122 -2.90 -12.82 -0.31
CA ASN A 122 -2.53 -11.84 -1.33
C ASN A 122 -3.61 -10.75 -1.41
N LEU A 123 -3.87 -10.11 -0.27
CA LEU A 123 -4.94 -9.14 -0.14
C LEU A 123 -4.74 -7.95 -1.10
N ASN A 124 -5.85 -7.40 -1.56
CA ASN A 124 -5.85 -6.20 -2.36
C ASN A 124 -5.15 -5.06 -1.61
N ARG A 125 -4.01 -4.62 -2.15
CA ARG A 125 -3.20 -3.55 -1.60
C ARG A 125 -3.98 -2.27 -1.32
N LYS A 126 -4.93 -1.88 -2.18
CA LYS A 126 -5.79 -0.70 -1.94
C LYS A 126 -6.59 -0.86 -0.65
N LYS A 127 -7.12 -2.05 -0.40
CA LYS A 127 -7.93 -2.34 0.79
C LYS A 127 -7.05 -2.42 2.06
N LEU A 128 -5.85 -2.98 1.94
CA LEU A 128 -4.87 -2.97 3.04
C LEU A 128 -4.41 -1.55 3.39
N LEU A 129 -4.18 -0.69 2.39
CA LEU A 129 -3.85 0.72 2.61
C LEU A 129 -5.02 1.52 3.19
N ALA A 130 -6.27 1.18 2.85
CA ALA A 130 -7.44 1.79 3.47
C ALA A 130 -7.50 1.48 4.97
N LEU A 131 -7.14 0.26 5.39
CA LEU A 131 -7.03 -0.08 6.82
C LEU A 131 -5.99 0.78 7.55
N ALA A 132 -4.93 1.22 6.88
CA ALA A 132 -3.95 2.13 7.48
C ALA A 132 -4.55 3.52 7.76
N ASP A 133 -5.49 3.97 6.93
CA ASP A 133 -6.20 5.24 7.14
C ASP A 133 -7.28 5.09 8.23
N GLU A 134 -8.04 3.99 8.19
CA GLU A 134 -9.00 3.64 9.26
C GLU A 134 -8.32 3.52 10.63
N LEU A 135 -7.14 2.90 10.69
CA LEU A 135 -6.35 2.76 11.92
C LEU A 135 -6.09 4.12 12.58
N ARG A 136 -5.68 5.11 11.79
CA ARG A 136 -5.38 6.46 12.29
C ARG A 136 -6.62 7.12 12.86
N ASP A 137 -7.76 6.97 12.19
CA ASP A 137 -9.03 7.52 12.66
C ASP A 137 -9.54 6.80 13.92
N ASP A 138 -9.43 5.48 13.96
CA ASP A 138 -9.82 4.66 15.11
C ASP A 138 -8.96 4.98 16.34
N ALA A 139 -7.64 5.13 16.18
CA ALA A 139 -6.73 5.52 17.27
C ALA A 139 -7.08 6.88 17.88
N ARG A 140 -7.61 7.81 17.07
CA ARG A 140 -8.04 9.15 17.53
C ARG A 140 -9.37 9.10 18.28
N ARG A 141 -10.29 8.22 17.87
CA ARG A 141 -11.63 8.10 18.47
C ARG A 141 -11.67 7.24 19.74
N ARG A 142 -10.66 6.38 19.94
CA ARG A 142 -10.60 5.49 21.10
C ARG A 142 -10.43 6.29 22.41
N PRO A 143 -11.10 5.90 23.51
CA PRO A 143 -10.85 6.50 24.82
C PRO A 143 -9.39 6.27 25.25
N ALA A 144 -8.87 7.14 26.11
CA ALA A 144 -7.51 7.01 26.64
C ALA A 144 -7.34 5.68 27.39
N GLY A 145 -6.26 4.95 27.08
CA GLY A 145 -5.96 3.64 27.66
C GLY A 145 -4.87 2.91 26.87
N ALA A 146 -4.45 1.74 27.35
CA ALA A 146 -3.38 0.94 26.74
C ALA A 146 -3.65 0.59 25.27
N GLU A 147 -4.88 0.16 24.94
CA GLU A 147 -5.27 -0.15 23.55
C GLU A 147 -5.12 1.07 22.62
N ARG A 148 -5.46 2.28 23.11
CA ARG A 148 -5.25 3.50 22.34
C ARG A 148 -3.77 3.79 22.13
N GLY A 149 -2.94 3.59 23.15
CA GLY A 149 -1.48 3.75 23.05
C GLY A 149 -0.87 2.87 21.97
N GLU A 150 -1.21 1.57 21.98
CA GLU A 150 -0.76 0.61 20.97
C GLU A 150 -1.22 0.99 19.55
N LEU A 151 -2.47 1.42 19.39
CA LEU A 151 -3.00 1.86 18.10
C LEU A 151 -2.31 3.14 17.60
N LEU A 152 -2.01 4.08 18.50
CA LEU A 152 -1.28 5.30 18.15
C LEU A 152 0.15 4.97 17.72
N GLU A 153 0.85 4.10 18.44
CA GLU A 153 2.20 3.65 18.07
C GLU A 153 2.20 2.96 16.70
N LEU A 154 1.25 2.05 16.46
CA LEU A 154 1.09 1.42 15.16
C LEU A 154 0.79 2.45 14.07
N SER A 155 -0.10 3.42 14.34
CA SER A 155 -0.45 4.47 13.38
C SER A 155 0.75 5.36 13.02
N GLN A 156 1.64 5.60 13.98
CA GLN A 156 2.86 6.36 13.80
C GLN A 156 3.86 5.58 12.93
N ARG A 157 4.10 4.30 13.24
CA ARG A 157 4.96 3.42 12.42
C ARG A 157 4.49 3.33 10.97
N VAL A 158 3.17 3.22 10.79
CA VAL A 158 2.53 3.21 9.46
C VAL A 158 2.71 4.56 8.75
N ALA A 159 2.59 5.68 9.47
CA ALA A 159 2.80 7.01 8.91
C ALA A 159 4.23 7.21 8.42
N GLU A 160 5.22 6.82 9.23
CA GLU A 160 6.64 6.89 8.88
C GLU A 160 6.98 6.03 7.67
N ALA A 161 6.45 4.80 7.60
CA ALA A 161 6.64 3.94 6.43
C ALA A 161 6.00 4.55 5.17
N LYS A 162 4.81 5.15 5.28
CA LYS A 162 4.16 5.88 4.17
C LYS A 162 4.99 7.08 3.72
N GLU A 163 5.63 7.80 4.64
CA GLU A 163 6.49 8.95 4.32
C GLU A 163 7.73 8.50 3.54
N ARG A 164 8.42 7.45 4.01
CA ARG A 164 9.57 6.87 3.29
C ARG A 164 9.21 6.44 1.86
N ILE A 165 8.01 5.90 1.67
CA ILE A 165 7.45 5.56 0.37
C ILE A 165 7.22 6.80 -0.49
N ALA A 166 6.65 7.87 0.09
CA ALA A 166 6.34 9.11 -0.62
C ALA A 166 7.62 9.78 -1.13
N VAL A 167 8.67 9.81 -0.30
CA VAL A 167 10.00 10.30 -0.67
C VAL A 167 10.57 9.52 -1.85
N SER A 168 10.61 8.18 -1.79
CA SER A 168 11.09 7.35 -2.91
C SER A 168 10.28 7.55 -4.19
N ARG A 169 8.96 7.68 -4.07
CA ARG A 169 8.09 7.89 -5.23
C ARG A 169 8.37 9.24 -5.89
N THR A 170 8.56 10.28 -5.09
CA THR A 170 8.85 11.63 -5.58
C THR A 170 10.16 11.64 -6.36
N ALA A 171 11.23 11.04 -5.81
CA ALA A 171 12.51 10.89 -6.51
C ALA A 171 12.37 10.19 -7.88
N LEU A 172 11.57 9.12 -7.95
CA LEU A 172 11.32 8.40 -9.21
C LEU A 172 10.50 9.23 -10.21
N VAL A 173 9.49 9.98 -9.74
CA VAL A 173 8.67 10.85 -10.60
C VAL A 173 9.51 12.00 -11.15
N GLU A 174 10.32 12.64 -10.31
CA GLU A 174 11.24 13.72 -10.71
C GLU A 174 12.21 13.25 -11.80
N ALA A 175 12.79 12.05 -11.64
CA ALA A 175 13.64 11.44 -12.65
C ALA A 175 12.91 11.16 -13.98
N ASN A 176 11.69 10.62 -13.92
CA ASN A 176 10.89 10.35 -15.11
C ASN A 176 10.47 11.63 -15.85
N ILE A 177 10.08 12.67 -15.12
CA ILE A 177 9.77 13.99 -15.69
C ILE A 177 11.00 14.56 -16.39
N ARG A 178 12.17 14.47 -15.76
CA ARG A 178 13.44 14.91 -16.34
C ARG A 178 13.77 14.17 -17.64
N LEU A 179 13.62 12.85 -17.66
CA LEU A 179 13.83 12.02 -18.85
C LEU A 179 12.91 12.47 -20.00
N ALA A 180 11.61 12.63 -19.73
CA ALA A 180 10.64 13.09 -20.71
C ALA A 180 11.00 14.47 -21.30
N VAL A 181 11.44 15.41 -20.45
CA VAL A 181 11.93 16.73 -20.88
C VAL A 181 13.20 16.62 -21.73
N SER A 182 14.12 15.71 -21.39
CA SER A 182 15.35 15.49 -22.17
C SER A 182 15.07 14.93 -23.57
N VAL A 183 14.07 14.05 -23.70
CA VAL A 183 13.62 13.49 -24.98
C VAL A 183 12.90 14.56 -25.80
N ALA A 184 12.04 15.37 -25.17
CA ALA A 184 11.29 16.43 -25.85
C ALA A 184 12.16 17.61 -26.34
N LYS A 185 13.38 17.76 -25.83
CA LYS A 185 14.37 18.76 -26.28
C LYS A 185 15.22 18.29 -27.47
N ARG A 186 15.18 17.00 -27.84
CA ARG A 186 15.84 16.47 -29.04
C ARG A 186 14.93 16.64 -30.25
#